data_AF-A0A068T9B7-F1
#
_entry.id   AF-A0A068T9B7-F1
#
_cell.length_a   1.000
_cell.length_b   1.000
_cell.length_c   1.000
_cell.angle_alpha   90.00
_cell.angle_beta   90.00
_cell.angle_gamma   90.00
#
_symmetry.space_group_name_H-M   'P 1'
#
loop_
_entity.id
_entity.type
_entity.pdbx_description
1 polymer ?
#
loop_
_entity_poly.entity_id
_entity_poly.type
_entity_poly.pdbx_seq_one_letter_code
_entity_poly.pdbx_strand_id
1 'polypeptide(L)'
;MDGTNTSTFDIRVPRSDLVIWVRMPRWLCVWGILSRRIMNRGGTRPEMAPGCPEKMEWQFFRFVWTWEKVYGPRVAAGLTAYAGDRPVLVLKSRREMRDLLDLIGAGA
;
A
#
# COMPACT_ATOMS: atom_id res chain seq x y z
N MET A 1 12.13 -5.13 5.91
CA MET A 1 11.15 -4.15 6.43
C MET A 1 9.89 -4.26 5.60
N ASP A 2 8.73 -4.39 6.23
CA ASP A 2 7.43 -4.44 5.54
C ASP A 2 6.64 -3.14 5.81
N GLY A 3 5.90 -2.67 4.81
CA GLY A 3 5.07 -1.47 4.87
C GLY A 3 5.76 -0.14 4.52
N THR A 4 5.01 0.94 4.69
CA THR A 4 5.40 2.28 4.21
C THR A 4 6.59 2.89 4.96
N ASN A 5 6.71 2.71 6.29
CA ASN A 5 7.85 3.13 7.13
C ASN A 5 8.50 4.47 6.71
N THR A 6 7.82 5.59 6.96
CA THR A 6 8.30 6.92 6.58
C THR A 6 9.59 7.34 7.29
N SER A 7 9.89 6.73 8.45
CA SER A 7 11.12 7.00 9.22
C SER A 7 12.40 6.57 8.54
N THR A 8 12.32 5.77 7.46
CA THR A 8 13.47 5.31 6.68
C THR A 8 13.47 5.84 5.25
N PHE A 9 12.70 6.90 4.97
CA PHE A 9 12.68 7.51 3.65
C PHE A 9 13.99 8.21 3.31
N ASP A 10 14.67 8.78 4.31
CA ASP A 10 15.99 9.39 4.22
C ASP A 10 17.04 8.46 3.60
N ILE A 11 16.98 7.17 3.91
CA ILE A 11 17.92 6.18 3.36
C ILE A 11 17.40 5.49 2.09
N ARG A 12 16.07 5.30 1.95
CA ARG A 12 15.48 4.51 0.84
C ARG A 12 15.17 5.34 -0.39
N VAL A 13 14.54 6.50 -0.21
CA VAL A 13 14.06 7.31 -1.34
C VAL A 13 15.24 7.84 -2.18
N PRO A 14 16.36 8.33 -1.60
CA PRO A 14 17.51 8.72 -2.40
C PRO A 14 18.19 7.57 -3.16
N ARG A 15 17.96 6.32 -2.76
CA ARG A 15 18.54 5.13 -3.41
C ARG A 15 17.63 4.50 -4.46
N SER A 16 16.40 4.98 -4.62
CA SER A 16 15.48 4.46 -5.65
C SER A 16 15.63 5.25 -6.96
N ASP A 17 15.50 4.55 -8.09
CA ASP A 17 15.40 5.18 -9.41
C ASP A 17 13.99 5.72 -9.68
N LEU A 18 12.98 5.12 -9.05
CA LEU A 18 11.56 5.46 -9.17
C LEU A 18 10.83 5.13 -7.88
N VAL A 19 9.94 6.03 -7.44
CA VAL A 19 8.99 5.75 -6.35
C VAL A 19 7.60 5.57 -6.93
N ILE A 20 6.99 4.40 -6.71
CA ILE A 20 5.59 4.15 -7.04
C ILE A 20 4.76 4.20 -5.74
N TRP A 21 3.92 5.22 -5.61
CA TRP A 21 3.02 5.38 -4.47
C TRP A 21 1.59 5.00 -4.83
N VAL A 22 1.17 3.83 -4.37
CA VAL A 22 -0.20 3.31 -4.57
C VAL A 22 -1.15 3.88 -3.51
N ARG A 23 -2.12 4.69 -3.95
CA ARG A 23 -3.13 5.39 -3.13
C ARG A 23 -4.54 4.99 -3.52
N MET A 24 -4.89 3.72 -3.31
CA MET A 24 -6.24 3.23 -3.61
C MET A 24 -7.31 3.90 -2.72
N PRO A 25 -8.55 4.07 -3.21
CA PRO A 25 -9.64 4.62 -2.40
C PRO A 25 -9.89 3.74 -1.17
N ARG A 26 -10.11 4.37 -0.01
CA ARG A 26 -10.28 3.68 1.29
C ARG A 26 -11.35 2.57 1.26
N TRP A 27 -12.47 2.79 0.55
CA TRP A 27 -13.55 1.83 0.44
C TRP A 27 -13.10 0.57 -0.29
N LEU A 28 -12.22 0.71 -1.29
CA LEU A 28 -11.66 -0.40 -2.05
C LEU A 28 -10.69 -1.23 -1.19
N CYS A 29 -9.90 -0.56 -0.36
CA CYS A 29 -9.02 -1.21 0.61
C CYS A 29 -9.82 -2.03 1.63
N VAL A 30 -10.87 -1.43 2.22
CA VAL A 30 -11.77 -2.12 3.15
C VAL A 30 -12.48 -3.29 2.48
N TRP A 31 -13.01 -3.09 1.27
CA TRP A 31 -13.64 -4.16 0.49
C TRP A 31 -12.68 -5.31 0.25
N GLY A 32 -11.43 -5.04 -0.15
CA GLY A 32 -10.42 -6.08 -0.37
C GLY A 32 -10.04 -6.85 0.90
N ILE A 33 -10.05 -6.19 2.05
CA ILE A 33 -9.86 -6.85 3.36
C ILE A 33 -11.03 -7.81 3.63
N LEU A 34 -12.27 -7.32 3.49
CA LEU A 34 -13.47 -8.12 3.73
C LEU A 34 -13.60 -9.30 2.76
N SER A 35 -13.32 -9.08 1.46
CA SER A 35 -13.39 -10.14 0.45
C SER A 35 -12.39 -11.26 0.75
N ARG A 36 -11.14 -10.92 1.09
CA ARG A 36 -10.12 -11.89 1.51
C ARG A 36 -10.51 -12.61 2.79
N ARG A 37 -11.12 -11.91 3.75
CA ARG A 37 -11.59 -12.52 4.99
C ARG A 37 -12.67 -13.56 4.73
N ILE A 38 -13.61 -13.28 3.82
CA ILE A 38 -14.68 -14.22 3.43
C ILE A 38 -14.09 -15.44 2.70
N MET A 39 -13.17 -15.21 1.76
CA MET A 39 -12.56 -16.27 0.95
C MET A 39 -11.67 -17.20 1.78
N ASN A 40 -11.00 -16.67 2.80
CA ASN A 40 -10.14 -17.43 3.71
C ASN A 40 -10.83 -17.76 5.05
N ARG A 41 -12.17 -17.84 5.08
CA ARG A 41 -12.91 -18.19 6.30
C ARG A 41 -12.51 -19.58 6.79
N GLY A 42 -11.95 -19.65 8.00
CA GLY A 42 -11.56 -20.91 8.64
C GLY A 42 -10.10 -21.32 8.45
N GLY A 43 -9.29 -20.52 7.75
CA GLY A 43 -7.87 -20.82 7.52
C GLY A 43 -6.94 -19.65 7.85
N THR A 44 -5.66 -19.95 8.03
CA THR A 44 -4.56 -18.97 7.98
C THR A 44 -4.26 -18.68 6.51
N ARG A 45 -4.07 -17.40 6.16
CA ARG A 45 -3.64 -17.02 4.80
C ARG A 45 -2.33 -17.76 4.47
N PRO A 46 -2.15 -18.31 3.25
CA PRO A 46 -0.93 -19.03 2.87
C PRO A 46 0.37 -18.25 3.11
N GLU A 47 0.31 -16.93 2.96
CA GLU A 47 1.40 -15.98 3.19
C GLU A 47 1.66 -15.64 4.67
N MET A 48 0.80 -16.09 5.59
CA MET A 48 0.96 -15.90 7.02
C MET A 48 1.55 -17.14 7.68
N ALA A 49 2.34 -16.94 8.74
CA ALA A 49 2.89 -18.04 9.52
C ALA A 49 1.76 -18.95 10.06
N PRO A 50 1.93 -20.29 10.03
CA PRO A 50 0.94 -21.23 10.54
C PRO A 50 0.53 -20.89 11.98
N GLY A 51 -0.78 -20.93 12.27
CA GLY A 51 -1.31 -20.63 13.60
C GLY A 51 -1.41 -19.14 13.94
N CYS A 52 -1.21 -18.24 12.97
CA CYS A 52 -1.46 -16.81 13.12
C CYS A 52 -2.82 -16.42 12.51
N PRO A 53 -3.94 -16.50 13.25
CA PRO A 53 -5.23 -16.04 12.74
C PRO A 53 -5.20 -14.52 12.61
N GLU A 54 -5.62 -14.01 11.46
CA GLU A 54 -5.65 -12.58 11.19
C GLU A 54 -6.65 -11.90 12.16
N LYS A 55 -6.16 -11.01 13.04
CA LYS A 55 -7.00 -10.22 13.96
C LYS A 55 -7.53 -8.98 13.25
N MET A 56 -8.68 -9.12 12.60
CA MET A 56 -9.41 -7.98 12.01
C MET A 56 -10.39 -7.39 13.03
N GLU A 57 -9.87 -6.71 14.03
CA GLU A 57 -10.67 -5.99 15.02
C GLU A 57 -11.13 -4.64 14.48
N TRP A 58 -12.14 -4.03 15.13
CA TRP A 58 -12.64 -2.70 14.75
C TRP A 58 -11.53 -1.64 14.64
N GLN A 59 -10.53 -1.72 15.51
CA GLN A 59 -9.38 -0.81 15.50
C GLN A 59 -8.60 -0.88 14.17
N PHE A 60 -8.49 -2.06 13.56
CA PHE A 60 -7.83 -2.24 12.27
C PHE A 60 -8.62 -1.57 11.14
N PHE A 61 -9.94 -1.74 11.10
CA PHE A 61 -10.78 -1.07 10.11
C PHE A 61 -10.75 0.45 10.26
N ARG A 62 -10.81 0.96 11.49
CA ARG A 62 -10.66 2.39 11.78
C ARG A 62 -9.29 2.90 11.31
N PHE A 63 -8.23 2.15 11.54
CA PHE A 63 -6.89 2.48 11.04
C PHE A 63 -6.89 2.56 9.50
N VAL A 64 -7.36 1.53 8.80
CA VAL A 64 -7.41 1.53 7.32
C VAL A 64 -8.23 2.69 6.78
N TRP A 65 -9.39 2.97 7.39
CA TRP A 65 -10.26 4.06 6.96
C TRP A 65 -9.66 5.45 7.17
N THR A 66 -8.92 5.63 8.27
CA THR A 66 -8.28 6.92 8.61
C THR A 66 -6.87 7.06 8.04
N TRP A 67 -6.31 6.00 7.46
CA TRP A 67 -4.92 5.94 7.01
C TRP A 67 -4.57 7.10 6.08
N GLU A 68 -5.38 7.33 5.06
CA GLU A 68 -5.13 8.38 4.06
C GLU A 68 -5.07 9.77 4.69
N LYS A 69 -5.95 10.03 5.67
CA LYS A 69 -6.00 11.31 6.38
C LYS A 69 -4.79 11.51 7.29
N VAL A 70 -4.31 10.45 7.94
CA VAL A 70 -3.27 10.53 8.98
C VAL A 70 -1.85 10.34 8.43
N TYR A 71 -1.66 9.33 7.59
CA TYR A 71 -0.36 8.92 7.06
C TYR A 71 -0.09 9.46 5.67
N GLY A 72 -1.13 9.70 4.85
CA GLY A 72 -0.99 10.30 3.52
C GLY A 72 -0.13 11.57 3.52
N PRO A 73 -0.40 12.55 4.42
CA PRO A 73 0.45 13.75 4.53
C PRO A 73 1.89 13.47 4.94
N ARG A 74 2.13 12.43 5.77
CA ARG A 74 3.48 12.04 6.21
C ARG A 74 4.28 11.44 5.07
N VAL A 75 3.64 10.60 4.25
CA VAL A 75 4.25 10.04 3.04
C VAL A 75 4.57 11.16 2.06
N ALA A 76 3.60 12.04 1.80
CA ALA A 76 3.82 13.19 0.91
C ALA A 76 4.99 14.06 1.38
N ALA A 77 5.02 14.43 2.67
CA ALA A 77 6.10 15.23 3.25
C ALA A 77 7.47 14.53 3.13
N GLY A 78 7.54 13.23 3.42
CA GLY A 78 8.77 12.47 3.28
C GLY A 78 9.23 12.37 1.82
N LEU A 79 8.32 12.18 0.87
CA LEU A 79 8.68 12.16 -0.55
C LEU A 79 9.15 13.55 -1.01
N THR A 80 8.48 14.63 -0.59
CA THR A 80 8.95 16.00 -0.85
C THR A 80 10.35 16.25 -0.30
N ALA A 81 10.65 15.75 0.90
CA ALA A 81 11.94 15.96 1.56
C ALA A 81 13.09 15.17 0.93
N TYR A 82 12.83 13.95 0.45
CA TYR A 82 13.89 12.99 0.11
C TYR A 82 13.92 12.55 -1.37
N ALA A 83 12.90 12.86 -2.19
CA ALA A 83 12.89 12.47 -3.59
C ALA A 83 13.94 13.23 -4.43
N GLY A 84 14.14 14.52 -4.16
CA GLY A 84 14.91 15.39 -5.07
C GLY A 84 14.27 15.35 -6.46
N ASP A 85 15.07 15.09 -7.49
CA ASP A 85 14.61 15.00 -8.89
C ASP A 85 14.05 13.62 -9.27
N ARG A 86 13.94 12.68 -8.32
CA ARG A 86 13.47 11.32 -8.61
C ARG A 86 12.00 11.32 -8.99
N PRO A 87 11.61 10.59 -10.04
CA PRO A 87 10.21 10.44 -10.41
C PRO A 87 9.40 9.79 -9.28
N VAL A 88 8.25 10.40 -8.97
CA VAL A 88 7.25 9.85 -8.04
C VAL A 88 5.94 9.63 -8.80
N LEU A 89 5.63 8.37 -9.09
CA LEU A 89 4.39 7.97 -9.76
C LEU A 89 3.31 7.63 -8.73
N VAL A 90 2.19 8.35 -8.76
CA VAL A 90 1.08 8.12 -7.82
C VAL A 90 -0.06 7.41 -8.53
N LEU A 91 -0.35 6.17 -8.12
CA LEU A 91 -1.42 5.35 -8.68
C LEU A 91 -2.64 5.35 -7.75
N LYS A 92 -3.75 5.95 -8.19
CA LYS A 92 -4.98 6.13 -7.42
C LYS A 92 -6.07 5.14 -7.78
N SER A 93 -5.90 4.36 -8.85
CA SER A 93 -6.90 3.41 -9.32
C SER A 93 -6.30 2.12 -9.88
N ARG A 94 -7.12 1.05 -9.92
CA ARG A 94 -6.75 -0.19 -10.61
C ARG A 94 -6.57 0.01 -12.12
N ARG A 95 -7.18 1.04 -12.70
CA ARG A 95 -6.99 1.39 -14.10
C ARG A 95 -5.56 1.86 -14.33
N GLU A 96 -5.11 2.88 -13.60
CA GLU A 96 -3.73 3.40 -13.72
C GLU A 96 -2.68 2.33 -13.42
N MET A 97 -2.96 1.41 -12.50
CA MET A 97 -2.09 0.25 -12.27
C MET A 97 -2.01 -0.67 -13.50
N ARG A 98 -3.15 -0.97 -14.15
CA ARG A 98 -3.14 -1.77 -15.39
C ARG A 98 -2.45 -1.03 -16.52
N ASP A 99 -2.74 0.26 -16.70
CA ASP A 99 -2.11 1.07 -17.74
C ASP A 99 -0.58 1.07 -17.57
N LEU A 100 -0.08 1.12 -16.33
CA LEU A 100 1.34 0.95 -16.03
C LEU A 100 1.85 -0.45 -16.39
N LEU A 101 1.13 -1.50 -16.01
CA LEU A 101 1.52 -2.89 -16.30
C LEU A 101 1.55 -3.18 -17.81
N ASP A 102 0.61 -2.63 -18.56
CA ASP A 102 0.55 -2.73 -20.02
C ASP A 102 1.74 -2.00 -20.66
N LEU A 103 2.07 -0.78 -20.17
CA LEU A 103 3.22 0.00 -20.65
C LEU A 103 4.55 -0.74 -20.49
N ILE A 104 4.74 -1.46 -19.38
CA ILE A 104 5.99 -2.18 -19.09
C ILE A 104 5.99 -3.63 -19.62
N GLY A 105 4.95 -4.03 -20.35
CA GLY A 105 4.84 -5.39 -20.90
C GLY A 105 4.63 -6.49 -19.86
N ALA A 106 4.20 -6.15 -18.65
CA ALA A 106 3.94 -7.10 -17.56
C ALA A 106 2.53 -7.73 -17.63
N GLY A 107 1.67 -7.26 -18.54
CA GLY A 107 0.32 -7.77 -18.79
C GLY A 107 0.21 -8.82 -19.90
N ALA A 108 1.34 -9.25 -20.49
CA ALA A 108 1.40 -10.25 -21.56
C ALA A 108 1.77 -11.65 -21.02
#